data_AF-A0A9C8AGH5-F1
#
_entry.id   AF-A0A9C8AGH5-F1
#
_cell.length_a   1.000
_cell.length_b   1.000
_cell.length_c   1.000
_cell.angle_alpha   90.00
_cell.angle_beta   90.00
_cell.angle_gamma   90.00
#
_symmetry.space_group_name_H-M   'P 1'
#
loop_
_entity.id
_entity.type
_entity.pdbx_description
1 polymer ?
#
loop_
_entity_poly.entity_id
_entity_poly.type
_entity_poly.pdbx_seq_one_letter_code
_entity_poly.pdbx_strand_id
1 'polypeptide(L)'
;MKLISGMHRSGTSLVAQLFFKAGADMGDPSTFYPAKKWNTDGTFEQTDILAINQPIINGPFGRFSYFWLPSTKTILKRATRKVEQIRQVDKKYEEKVVKNPHFCLTLPAWLQSGANIEKLLFCLREPAQVAKSIQKRNKTTLKRAYSLWTIHNQRLLEQAKDIPT
;
A
#
# COMPACT_ATOMS: atom_id res chain seq x y z
N MET A 1 14.27 -0.98 3.19
CA MET A 1 13.31 -0.54 2.15
C MET A 1 12.87 0.91 2.39
N LYS A 2 12.63 1.67 1.32
CA LYS A 2 12.00 3.01 1.34
C LYS A 2 10.61 2.94 0.73
N LEU A 3 9.58 3.32 1.47
CA LEU A 3 8.18 3.10 1.06
C LEU A 3 7.55 4.37 0.45
N ILE A 4 6.74 4.18 -0.59
CA ILE A 4 5.75 5.16 -1.06
C ILE A 4 4.35 4.58 -0.80
N SER A 5 3.59 5.24 0.07
CA SER A 5 2.25 4.77 0.46
C SER A 5 1.30 5.93 0.73
N GLY A 6 0.04 5.58 0.98
CA GLY A 6 -1.08 6.49 1.17
C GLY A 6 -2.35 5.89 0.58
N MET A 7 -3.50 6.44 0.95
CA MET A 7 -4.77 5.94 0.42
C MET A 7 -4.76 5.88 -1.12
N HIS A 8 -5.42 4.87 -1.67
CA HIS A 8 -5.66 4.77 -3.11
C HIS A 8 -6.23 6.10 -3.64
N ARG A 9 -5.76 6.52 -4.83
CA ARG A 9 -6.17 7.79 -5.49
C ARG A 9 -5.56 9.06 -4.88
N SER A 10 -4.62 8.95 -3.93
CA SER A 10 -3.84 10.08 -3.41
C SER A 10 -2.59 10.43 -4.22
N GLY A 11 -2.42 9.89 -5.44
CA GLY A 11 -1.29 10.25 -6.30
C GLY A 11 -0.02 9.39 -6.13
N THR A 12 -0.07 8.30 -5.37
CA THR A 12 1.08 7.39 -5.15
C THR A 12 1.73 6.87 -6.44
N SER A 13 0.97 6.74 -7.54
CA SER A 13 1.51 6.29 -8.83
C SER A 13 2.26 7.40 -9.58
N LEU A 14 1.80 8.65 -9.46
CA LEU A 14 2.53 9.81 -9.99
C LEU A 14 3.87 9.96 -9.26
N VAL A 15 3.85 9.88 -7.93
CA VAL A 15 5.09 9.97 -7.13
C VAL A 15 6.04 8.82 -7.48
N ALA A 16 5.56 7.58 -7.54
CA ALA A 16 6.38 6.45 -7.96
C ALA A 16 6.98 6.64 -9.36
N GLN A 17 6.21 7.15 -10.32
CA GLN A 17 6.71 7.46 -11.66
C GLN A 17 7.82 8.54 -11.62
N LEU A 18 7.69 9.57 -10.79
CA LEU A 18 8.73 10.60 -10.64
C LEU A 18 10.03 10.00 -10.08
N PHE A 19 9.94 9.16 -9.05
CA PHE A 19 11.10 8.45 -8.50
C PHE A 19 11.76 7.54 -9.53
N PHE A 20 10.95 6.76 -10.26
CA PHE A 20 11.44 5.90 -11.33
C PHE A 20 12.17 6.69 -12.41
N LYS A 21 11.58 7.79 -12.89
CA LYS A 21 12.18 8.67 -13.90
C LYS A 21 13.44 9.40 -13.38
N ALA A 22 13.52 9.65 -12.08
CA ALA A 22 14.70 10.21 -11.43
C ALA A 22 15.82 9.17 -11.19
N GLY A 23 15.63 7.91 -11.60
CA GLY A 23 16.65 6.85 -11.47
C GLY A 23 16.64 6.12 -10.13
N ALA A 24 15.56 6.22 -9.34
CA ALA A 24 15.44 5.42 -8.12
C ALA A 24 15.35 3.92 -8.46
N ASP A 25 16.11 3.09 -7.74
CA ASP A 25 15.96 1.63 -7.82
C ASP A 25 14.64 1.21 -7.17
N MET A 26 13.73 0.67 -8.00
CA MET A 26 12.43 0.14 -7.60
C MET A 26 12.32 -1.38 -7.78
N GLY A 27 13.45 -2.06 -8.06
CA GLY A 27 13.51 -3.43 -8.54
C GLY A 27 13.30 -3.55 -10.05
N ASP A 28 13.16 -4.79 -10.53
CA ASP A 28 12.98 -5.09 -11.95
C ASP A 28 11.63 -4.59 -12.48
N PRO A 29 11.60 -3.61 -13.41
CA PRO A 29 10.36 -3.07 -13.96
C PRO A 29 9.51 -4.09 -14.70
N SER A 30 10.10 -5.16 -15.22
CA SER A 30 9.36 -6.25 -15.89
C SER A 30 8.42 -6.99 -14.93
N THR A 31 8.70 -6.92 -13.62
CA THR A 31 7.93 -7.56 -12.56
C THR A 31 6.86 -6.67 -11.96
N PHE A 32 6.74 -5.41 -12.42
CA PHE A 32 5.75 -4.48 -11.90
C PHE A 32 4.35 -4.87 -12.35
N TYR A 33 3.38 -4.60 -11.47
CA TYR A 33 1.99 -4.88 -11.74
C TYR A 33 1.54 -4.07 -12.97
N PRO A 34 0.85 -4.71 -13.95
CA PRO A 34 0.62 -4.11 -15.24
C PRO A 34 -0.25 -2.86 -15.16
N ALA A 35 -0.03 -1.96 -16.12
CA ALA A 35 -0.88 -0.80 -16.34
C ALA A 35 -2.36 -1.20 -16.50
N LYS A 36 -3.26 -0.34 -16.05
CA LYS A 36 -4.71 -0.56 -16.14
C LYS A 36 -5.34 0.60 -16.88
N LYS A 37 -6.59 0.42 -17.36
CA LYS A 37 -7.39 1.49 -17.98
C LYS A 37 -7.41 2.82 -17.21
N TRP A 38 -7.32 2.75 -15.87
CA TRP A 38 -7.36 3.93 -14.98
C TRP A 38 -5.97 4.45 -14.55
N ASN A 39 -4.90 3.83 -15.05
CA ASN A 39 -3.51 4.20 -14.85
C ASN A 39 -2.66 3.62 -16.00
N THR A 40 -2.67 4.34 -17.12
CA THR A 40 -2.04 3.95 -18.40
C THR A 40 -0.52 3.89 -18.30
N ASP A 41 0.06 4.70 -17.42
CA ASP A 41 1.52 4.88 -17.32
C ASP A 41 2.19 3.84 -16.41
N GLY A 42 1.41 2.86 -15.92
CA GLY A 42 1.88 1.83 -15.00
C GLY A 42 1.61 2.16 -13.54
N THR A 43 1.39 1.14 -12.71
CA THR A 43 1.15 1.33 -11.27
C THR A 43 2.43 1.41 -10.45
N PHE A 44 3.57 0.97 -11.00
CA PHE A 44 4.86 0.88 -10.31
C PHE A 44 4.76 0.09 -8.98
N GLU A 45 3.84 -0.88 -8.91
CA GLU A 45 3.65 -1.74 -7.74
C GLU A 45 4.40 -3.06 -7.94
N GLN A 46 5.28 -3.39 -7.00
CA GLN A 46 5.97 -4.67 -6.96
C GLN A 46 4.98 -5.81 -6.72
N THR A 47 4.98 -6.81 -7.60
CA THR A 47 3.98 -7.90 -7.61
C THR A 47 4.10 -8.86 -6.45
N ASP A 48 5.31 -9.11 -5.95
CA ASP A 48 5.58 -9.91 -4.76
C ASP A 48 5.10 -9.22 -3.46
N ILE A 49 5.28 -7.91 -3.33
CA ILE A 49 4.69 -7.11 -2.25
C ILE A 49 3.15 -7.22 -2.27
N LEU A 50 2.55 -7.14 -3.46
CA LEU A 50 1.11 -7.33 -3.65
C LEU A 50 0.65 -8.74 -3.25
N ALA A 51 1.42 -9.76 -3.62
CA ALA A 51 1.13 -11.17 -3.31
C ALA A 51 1.17 -11.46 -1.80
N ILE A 52 1.85 -10.63 -1.00
CA ILE A 52 1.82 -10.66 0.46
C ILE A 52 0.65 -9.84 1.01
N ASN A 53 0.53 -8.58 0.59
CA ASN A 53 -0.43 -7.64 1.17
C ASN A 53 -1.89 -8.03 0.91
N GLN A 54 -2.21 -8.46 -0.32
CA GLN A 54 -3.60 -8.75 -0.69
C GLN A 54 -4.21 -9.91 0.12
N PRO A 55 -3.55 -11.08 0.28
CA PRO A 55 -4.10 -12.14 1.12
C PRO A 55 -4.27 -11.75 2.59
N ILE A 56 -3.36 -10.93 3.15
CA ILE A 56 -3.45 -10.46 4.54
C ILE A 56 -4.70 -9.59 4.72
N ILE A 57 -4.95 -8.65 3.80
CA ILE A 57 -6.13 -7.77 3.82
C ILE A 57 -7.41 -8.57 3.58
N ASN A 58 -7.42 -9.36 2.51
CA ASN A 58 -8.63 -10.02 2.02
C ASN A 58 -9.06 -11.17 2.92
N GLY A 59 -8.11 -11.98 3.40
CA GLY A 59 -8.41 -13.21 4.13
C GLY A 59 -9.43 -14.08 3.41
N PRO A 60 -10.32 -14.78 4.13
CA PRO A 60 -11.29 -15.68 3.52
C PRO A 60 -12.41 -14.97 2.74
N PHE A 61 -12.65 -13.69 3.01
CA PHE A 61 -13.74 -12.91 2.38
C PHE A 61 -13.34 -12.30 1.04
N GLY A 62 -12.10 -12.50 0.58
CA GLY A 62 -11.65 -11.95 -0.70
C GLY A 62 -11.81 -10.42 -0.74
N ARG A 63 -12.28 -9.90 -1.88
CA ARG A 63 -12.53 -8.47 -2.08
C ARG A 63 -13.64 -7.90 -1.19
N PHE A 64 -14.51 -8.75 -0.63
CA PHE A 64 -15.56 -8.30 0.28
C PHE A 64 -15.01 -7.80 1.62
N SER A 65 -13.74 -8.11 1.94
CA SER A 65 -13.02 -7.54 3.09
C SER A 65 -13.05 -6.01 3.11
N TYR A 66 -13.12 -5.36 1.96
CA TYR A 66 -13.19 -3.90 1.91
C TYR A 66 -14.53 -3.37 2.41
N PHE A 67 -15.62 -4.18 2.43
CA PHE A 67 -16.87 -3.82 3.11
C PHE A 67 -16.68 -3.64 4.61
N TRP A 68 -15.86 -4.50 5.20
CA TRP A 68 -15.59 -4.58 6.63
C TRP A 68 -14.07 -4.70 6.84
N LEU A 69 -13.37 -3.57 6.72
CA LEU A 69 -11.91 -3.58 6.74
C LEU A 69 -11.40 -4.33 7.97
N PRO A 70 -10.46 -5.28 7.79
CA PRO A 70 -9.93 -6.04 8.93
C PRO A 70 -9.30 -5.09 9.95
N SER A 71 -9.41 -5.41 11.22
CA SER A 71 -8.69 -4.70 12.27
C SER A 71 -7.17 -4.94 12.16
N THR A 72 -6.36 -4.08 12.76
CA THR A 72 -4.90 -4.30 12.85
C THR A 72 -4.58 -5.65 13.49
N LYS A 73 -5.31 -6.06 14.54
CA LYS A 73 -5.17 -7.40 15.16
C LYS A 73 -5.42 -8.52 14.15
N THR A 74 -6.44 -8.40 13.31
CA THR A 74 -6.73 -9.39 12.26
C THR A 74 -5.63 -9.43 11.19
N ILE A 75 -5.12 -8.26 10.78
CA ILE A 75 -3.97 -8.15 9.86
C ILE A 75 -2.76 -8.90 10.43
N LEU A 76 -2.37 -8.59 11.67
CA LEU A 76 -1.22 -9.22 12.34
C LEU A 76 -1.39 -10.74 12.48
N LYS A 77 -2.58 -11.20 12.91
CA LYS A 77 -2.88 -12.63 13.02
C LYS A 77 -2.76 -13.37 11.67
N ARG A 78 -3.12 -12.72 10.57
CA ARG A 78 -2.99 -13.32 9.22
C ARG A 78 -1.55 -13.29 8.73
N ALA A 79 -0.80 -12.27 9.10
CA ALA A 79 0.60 -12.11 8.73
C ALA A 79 1.54 -13.16 9.32
N THR A 80 1.17 -13.82 10.43
CA THR A 80 2.00 -14.88 11.04
C THR A 80 2.36 -16.01 10.07
N ARG A 81 1.50 -16.31 9.09
CA ARG A 81 1.73 -17.33 8.05
C ARG A 81 2.60 -16.82 6.89
N LYS A 82 2.99 -15.54 6.93
CA LYS A 82 3.69 -14.82 5.86
C LYS A 82 5.03 -14.25 6.32
N VAL A 83 5.43 -14.45 7.58
CA VAL A 83 6.66 -13.87 8.16
C VAL A 83 7.89 -14.16 7.31
N GLU A 84 8.09 -15.43 6.92
CA GLU A 84 9.26 -15.81 6.12
C GLU A 84 9.24 -15.18 4.72
N GLN A 85 8.07 -15.15 4.08
CA GLN A 85 7.90 -14.48 2.78
C GLN A 85 8.16 -12.98 2.89
N ILE A 86 7.72 -12.35 3.99
CA ILE A 86 7.97 -10.93 4.27
C ILE A 86 9.47 -10.68 4.41
N ARG A 87 10.21 -11.49 5.17
CA ARG A 87 11.66 -11.35 5.35
C ARG A 87 12.44 -11.51 4.04
N GLN A 88 12.06 -12.50 3.23
CA GLN A 88 12.68 -12.73 1.93
C GLN A 88 12.46 -11.54 0.99
N VAL A 89 11.24 -11.01 0.96
CA VAL A 89 10.90 -9.85 0.13
C VAL A 89 11.53 -8.57 0.66
N ASP A 90 11.58 -8.36 1.98
CA ASP A 90 12.28 -7.23 2.60
C ASP A 90 13.75 -7.20 2.19
N LYS A 91 14.46 -8.33 2.31
CA LYS A 91 15.84 -8.46 1.85
C LYS A 91 16.01 -8.18 0.36
N LYS A 92 15.07 -8.64 -0.48
CA LYS A 92 15.11 -8.38 -1.94
C LYS A 92 15.03 -6.87 -2.26
N TYR A 93 14.32 -6.10 -1.44
CA TYR A 93 14.10 -4.66 -1.62
C TYR A 93 14.88 -3.78 -0.63
N GLU A 94 15.89 -4.34 0.03
CA GLU A 94 16.83 -3.57 0.86
C GLU A 94 17.33 -2.34 0.09
N GLU A 95 17.29 -1.17 0.73
CA GLU A 95 17.60 0.16 0.16
C GLU A 95 16.79 0.64 -1.06
N LYS A 96 15.92 -0.20 -1.63
CA LYS A 96 15.08 0.12 -2.80
C LYS A 96 13.81 0.88 -2.43
N VAL A 97 13.23 1.53 -3.42
CA VAL A 97 11.94 2.22 -3.33
C VAL A 97 10.79 1.27 -3.68
N VAL A 98 9.89 1.05 -2.74
CA VAL A 98 8.74 0.17 -2.88
C VAL A 98 7.45 0.98 -2.80
N LYS A 99 6.60 0.86 -3.82
CA LYS A 99 5.29 1.51 -3.80
C LYS A 99 4.20 0.48 -3.59
N ASN A 100 3.41 0.66 -2.53
CA ASN A 100 2.16 -0.09 -2.37
C ASN A 100 1.15 0.64 -1.47
N PRO A 101 -0.02 1.07 -1.97
CA PRO A 101 -1.04 1.74 -1.14
C PRO A 101 -1.57 0.88 0.02
N HIS A 102 -1.38 -0.44 -0.02
CA HIS A 102 -1.87 -1.34 1.02
C HIS A 102 -1.06 -1.29 2.31
N PHE A 103 0.14 -0.68 2.31
CA PHE A 103 0.90 -0.47 3.54
C PHE A 103 0.12 0.38 4.57
N CYS A 104 -0.86 1.18 4.14
CA CYS A 104 -1.83 1.82 5.06
C CYS A 104 -2.54 0.87 6.02
N LEU A 105 -2.62 -0.42 5.66
CA LEU A 105 -3.25 -1.45 6.47
C LEU A 105 -2.24 -2.48 6.96
N THR A 106 -1.20 -2.78 6.16
CA THR A 106 -0.29 -3.91 6.40
C THR A 106 1.05 -3.52 7.00
N LEU A 107 1.41 -2.24 7.11
CA LEU A 107 2.72 -1.82 7.64
C LEU A 107 3.10 -2.52 8.98
N PRO A 108 2.20 -2.68 9.98
CA PRO A 108 2.52 -3.38 11.23
C PRO A 108 2.91 -4.84 11.02
N ALA A 109 2.33 -5.51 10.03
CA ALA A 109 2.68 -6.89 9.71
C ALA A 109 4.12 -7.00 9.18
N TRP A 110 4.57 -6.00 8.42
CA TRP A 110 5.94 -5.94 7.92
C TRP A 110 6.93 -5.67 9.05
N LEU A 111 6.66 -4.64 9.85
CA LEU A 111 7.49 -4.29 11.01
C LEU A 111 7.62 -5.46 12.01
N GLN A 112 6.50 -6.10 12.37
CA GLN A 112 6.50 -7.23 13.30
C GLN A 112 7.23 -8.47 12.73
N SER A 113 7.33 -8.59 11.42
CA SER A 113 8.08 -9.68 10.77
C SER A 113 9.59 -9.42 10.72
N GLY A 114 10.03 -8.22 11.14
CA GLY A 114 11.43 -7.79 11.13
C GLY A 114 11.84 -7.04 9.86
N ALA A 115 10.88 -6.54 9.06
CA ALA A 115 11.21 -5.78 7.87
C ALA A 115 11.84 -4.42 8.23
N ASN A 116 12.94 -4.06 7.56
CA ASN A 116 13.62 -2.79 7.79
C ASN A 116 13.04 -1.68 6.90
N ILE A 117 12.24 -0.79 7.49
CA ILE A 117 11.65 0.36 6.79
C ILE A 117 12.42 1.63 7.11
N GLU A 118 13.28 2.06 6.19
CA GLU A 118 14.18 3.20 6.39
C GLU A 118 13.46 4.54 6.31
N LYS A 119 12.52 4.67 5.36
CA LYS A 119 11.75 5.90 5.11
C LYS A 119 10.35 5.58 4.60
N LEU A 120 9.40 6.46 4.90
CA LEU A 120 8.04 6.41 4.36
C LEU A 120 7.63 7.76 3.77
N LEU A 121 7.51 7.82 2.44
CA LEU A 121 6.85 8.94 1.77
C LEU A 121 5.33 8.73 1.80
N PHE A 122 4.65 9.59 2.57
CA PHE A 122 3.20 9.55 2.70
C PHE A 122 2.50 10.49 1.68
N CYS A 123 1.83 9.88 0.70
CA CYS A 123 0.99 10.58 -0.26
C CYS A 123 -0.39 10.90 0.33
N LEU A 124 -0.57 12.11 0.82
CA LEU A 124 -1.84 12.64 1.29
C LEU A 124 -2.47 13.55 0.23
N ARG A 125 -3.79 13.42 0.02
CA ARG A 125 -4.57 14.28 -0.88
C ARG A 125 -5.88 14.65 -0.21
N GLU A 126 -6.38 15.84 -0.54
CA GLU A 126 -7.65 16.38 -0.05
C GLU A 126 -8.78 15.33 -0.12
N PRO A 127 -9.53 15.12 0.99
CA PRO A 127 -10.46 14.02 1.13
C PRO A 127 -11.60 14.04 0.12
N ALA A 128 -12.18 15.20 -0.21
CA ALA A 128 -13.26 15.30 -1.18
C ALA A 128 -12.83 14.90 -2.59
N GLN A 129 -11.63 15.27 -3.02
CA GLN A 129 -11.05 14.85 -4.30
C GLN A 129 -10.82 13.34 -4.35
N VAL A 130 -10.28 12.75 -3.27
CA VAL A 130 -10.08 11.30 -3.20
C VAL A 130 -11.44 10.58 -3.20
N ALA A 131 -12.40 11.04 -2.39
CA ALA A 131 -13.73 10.44 -2.29
C ALA A 131 -14.46 10.45 -3.64
N LYS A 132 -14.46 11.59 -4.36
CA LYS A 132 -15.01 11.69 -5.72
C LYS A 132 -14.32 10.75 -6.71
N SER A 133 -12.99 10.64 -6.65
CA SER A 133 -12.20 9.74 -7.51
C SER A 133 -12.52 8.26 -7.24
N ILE A 134 -12.65 7.88 -5.97
CA ILE A 134 -13.06 6.52 -5.57
C ILE A 134 -14.50 6.23 -6.00
N GLN A 135 -15.44 7.15 -5.77
CA GLN A 135 -16.83 6.99 -6.20
C GLN A 135 -16.92 6.75 -7.71
N LYS A 136 -16.23 7.56 -8.52
CA LYS A 136 -16.21 7.43 -9.98
C LYS A 136 -15.70 6.05 -10.42
N ARG A 137 -14.64 5.54 -9.78
CA ARG A 137 -13.98 4.27 -10.14
C ARG A 137 -14.73 3.04 -9.61
N ASN A 138 -15.13 3.05 -8.35
CA ASN A 138 -15.64 1.88 -7.62
C ASN A 138 -17.17 1.84 -7.54
N LYS A 139 -17.87 2.87 -8.02
CA LYS A 139 -19.34 3.00 -7.92
C LYS A 139 -19.85 2.86 -6.47
N THR A 140 -19.11 3.45 -5.54
CA THR A 140 -19.44 3.43 -4.10
C THR A 140 -20.01 4.77 -3.64
N THR A 141 -20.59 4.84 -2.44
CA THR A 141 -21.14 6.09 -1.90
C THR A 141 -20.03 7.03 -1.43
N LEU A 142 -20.27 8.35 -1.45
CA LEU A 142 -19.30 9.32 -0.93
C LEU A 142 -18.99 9.08 0.54
N LYS A 143 -20.01 8.82 1.38
CA LYS A 143 -19.84 8.48 2.80
C LYS A 143 -18.83 7.35 3.01
N ARG A 144 -18.96 6.29 2.20
CA ARG A 144 -18.05 5.14 2.25
C ARG A 144 -16.66 5.49 1.73
N ALA A 145 -16.56 6.29 0.68
CA ALA A 145 -15.26 6.74 0.16
C ALA A 145 -14.49 7.62 1.16
N TYR A 146 -15.17 8.54 1.85
CA TYR A 146 -14.61 9.30 2.96
C TYR A 146 -14.14 8.40 4.11
N SER A 147 -14.98 7.45 4.53
CA SER A 147 -14.61 6.48 5.56
C SER A 147 -13.35 5.70 5.19
N LEU A 148 -13.23 5.23 3.95
CA LEU A 148 -12.02 4.56 3.47
C LEU A 148 -10.80 5.49 3.53
N TRP A 149 -10.93 6.74 3.08
CA TRP A 149 -9.85 7.73 3.15
C TRP A 149 -9.37 7.93 4.59
N THR A 150 -10.30 8.17 5.53
CA THR A 150 -9.97 8.39 6.94
C THR A 150 -9.27 7.18 7.54
N ILE A 151 -9.85 5.98 7.39
CA ILE A 151 -9.30 4.76 7.99
C ILE A 151 -7.88 4.47 7.48
N HIS A 152 -7.62 4.56 6.17
CA HIS A 152 -6.31 4.23 5.62
C HIS A 152 -5.24 5.24 6.03
N ASN A 153 -5.56 6.54 5.99
CA ASN A 153 -4.59 7.57 6.32
C ASN A 153 -4.31 7.62 7.83
N GLN A 154 -5.34 7.48 8.67
CA GLN A 154 -5.19 7.44 10.12
C GLN A 154 -4.32 6.25 10.54
N ARG A 155 -4.62 5.05 10.02
CA ARG A 155 -3.81 3.86 10.31
C ARG A 155 -2.36 4.02 9.86
N LEU A 156 -2.12 4.55 8.66
CA LEU A 156 -0.75 4.75 8.19
C LEU A 156 0.01 5.70 9.12
N LEU A 157 -0.59 6.83 9.51
CA LEU A 157 0.00 7.79 10.43
C LEU A 157 0.28 7.18 11.81
N GLU A 158 -0.68 6.44 12.37
CA GLU A 158 -0.53 5.79 13.67
C GLU A 158 0.61 4.76 13.69
N GLN A 159 0.81 4.06 12.56
CA GLN A 159 1.74 2.95 12.43
C GLN A 159 3.15 3.38 12.01
N ALA A 160 3.30 4.59 11.48
CA ALA A 160 4.56 5.11 10.96
C ALA A 160 5.26 6.09 11.92
N LYS A 161 4.80 6.22 13.17
CA LYS A 161 5.33 7.21 14.14
C LYS A 161 6.85 7.14 14.34
N ASP A 162 7.40 5.94 14.29
CA ASP A 162 8.83 5.68 14.52
C ASP A 162 9.63 5.55 13.22
N ILE A 163 9.00 5.83 12.07
CA ILE A 163 9.63 5.76 10.76
C ILE A 163 9.88 7.20 10.27
N PRO A 164 11.08 7.54 9.80
CA PRO A 164 11.32 8.84 9.17
C PRO A 164 10.37 9.07 7.97
N THR A 165 9.55 10.13 8.03
CA THR A 165 8.59 10.51 6.98
C THR A 165 9.02 11.73 6.19
#